data_AF-A0A3B1A9X1-F1
#
_entry.id   AF-A0A3B1A9X1-F1
#
_cell.length_a   1.000
_cell.length_b   1.000
_cell.length_c   1.000
_cell.angle_alpha   90.00
_cell.angle_beta   90.00
_cell.angle_gamma   90.00
#
_symmetry.space_group_name_H-M   'P 1'
#
loop_
_entity.id
_entity.type
_entity.pdbx_description
1 polymer ?
#
loop_
_entity_poly.entity_id
_entity_poly.type
_entity_poly.pdbx_seq_one_letter_code
_entity_poly.pdbx_strand_id
1 'polypeptide(L)'
;MSDENEKSSWLQPLPEEYTDEGDMTGRRMFVAALTVIILAIFGGLIWYSYMEGANNGPVPVVRADNSVIKVKPENPGGLEVLNQDKNVFNRVTSGETEQGESLGASAELPLDRPRIKMPEKIVDTTIVASPKENDQGESLVVKPETVAET
;
A
#
# COMPACT_ATOMS: atom_id res chain seq x y z
N MET A 1 -78.16 39.37 -46.42
CA MET A 1 -77.04 40.11 -45.83
C MET A 1 -76.55 39.28 -44.67
N SER A 2 -75.42 38.60 -44.83
CA SER A 2 -74.83 37.72 -43.82
C SER A 2 -73.52 38.34 -43.40
N ASP A 3 -73.35 38.43 -42.09
CA ASP A 3 -72.42 39.32 -41.42
C ASP A 3 -70.95 38.95 -41.66
N GLU A 4 -70.19 39.92 -42.17
CA GLU A 4 -68.74 39.77 -42.41
C GLU A 4 -67.93 39.70 -41.10
N ASN A 5 -68.59 39.86 -39.95
CA ASN A 5 -68.00 39.84 -38.62
C ASN A 5 -67.70 38.40 -38.10
N GLU A 6 -68.39 37.37 -38.60
CA GLU A 6 -68.14 35.99 -38.14
C GLU A 6 -66.82 35.41 -38.68
N LYS A 7 -66.31 35.93 -39.80
CA LYS A 7 -65.01 35.53 -40.37
C LYS A 7 -63.82 36.10 -39.62
N SER A 8 -64.02 36.85 -38.53
CA SER A 8 -62.97 37.54 -37.77
C SER A 8 -62.81 37.03 -36.34
N SER A 9 -63.42 35.89 -35.97
CA SER A 9 -63.31 35.30 -34.61
C SER A 9 -61.89 34.83 -34.24
N TRP A 10 -60.98 34.68 -35.20
CA TRP A 10 -59.56 34.36 -34.99
C TRP A 10 -58.69 35.58 -34.75
N LEU A 11 -59.27 36.79 -34.80
CA LEU A 11 -58.66 38.05 -34.38
C LEU A 11 -58.98 38.37 -32.92
N GLN A 12 -59.58 37.43 -32.18
CA GLN A 12 -59.65 37.56 -30.73
C GLN A 12 -58.23 37.44 -30.18
N PRO A 13 -57.71 38.45 -29.45
CA PRO A 13 -56.51 38.23 -28.67
C PRO A 13 -56.79 37.03 -27.76
N LEU A 14 -55.83 36.10 -27.69
CA LEU A 14 -55.88 35.02 -26.71
C LEU A 14 -56.26 35.63 -25.36
N PRO A 15 -57.23 35.07 -24.62
CA PRO A 15 -57.54 35.57 -23.29
C PRO A 15 -56.23 35.57 -22.50
N GLU A 16 -55.82 36.74 -22.02
CA GLU A 16 -54.57 36.97 -21.26
C GLU A 16 -54.53 36.17 -19.93
N GLU A 17 -55.57 35.38 -19.66
CA GLU A 17 -55.73 34.51 -18.51
C GLU A 17 -54.79 33.30 -18.49
N TYR A 18 -54.03 33.04 -19.58
CA TYR A 18 -53.02 31.97 -19.61
C TYR A 18 -51.60 32.44 -19.24
N THR A 19 -51.37 33.75 -19.15
CA THR A 19 -50.15 34.33 -18.59
C THR A 19 -50.40 34.68 -17.13
N ASP A 20 -50.61 33.65 -16.30
CA ASP A 20 -50.51 33.82 -14.84
C ASP A 20 -49.03 33.92 -14.46
N GLU A 21 -48.45 35.09 -14.76
CA GLU A 21 -47.07 35.46 -14.45
C GLU A 21 -46.90 35.76 -12.94
N GLY A 22 -47.95 35.55 -12.13
CA GLY A 22 -48.10 36.10 -10.79
C GLY A 22 -47.51 35.29 -9.62
N ASP A 23 -47.32 33.97 -9.76
CA ASP A 23 -46.86 33.12 -8.65
C ASP A 23 -45.61 32.29 -8.96
N MET A 24 -44.97 32.53 -10.10
CA MET A 24 -43.75 31.80 -10.45
C MET A 24 -42.60 32.12 -9.49
N THR A 25 -42.51 33.35 -8.98
CA THR A 25 -41.45 33.76 -8.04
C THR A 25 -41.64 33.15 -6.65
N GLY A 26 -42.89 33.10 -6.14
CA GLY A 26 -43.21 32.49 -4.85
C GLY A 26 -42.93 30.99 -4.85
N ARG A 27 -43.42 30.28 -5.88
CA ARG A 27 -43.15 28.86 -6.07
C ARG A 27 -41.65 28.56 -6.24
N ARG A 28 -40.91 29.38 -6.98
CA ARG A 28 -39.46 29.21 -7.17
C ARG A 28 -38.69 29.43 -5.88
N MET A 29 -39.07 30.42 -5.06
CA MET A 29 -38.48 30.65 -3.74
C MET A 29 -38.78 29.51 -2.78
N PHE A 30 -40.00 28.96 -2.81
CA PHE A 30 -40.36 27.80 -1.99
C PHE A 30 -39.55 26.56 -2.39
N VAL A 31 -39.42 26.29 -3.69
CA VAL A 31 -38.59 25.18 -4.19
C VAL A 31 -37.12 25.39 -3.82
N ALA A 32 -36.60 26.61 -3.94
CA ALA A 32 -35.23 26.93 -3.54
C ALA A 32 -35.00 26.78 -2.03
N ALA A 33 -35.96 27.16 -1.20
CA ALA A 33 -35.89 26.96 0.24
C ALA A 33 -35.87 25.46 0.60
N LEU A 34 -36.75 24.67 -0.04
CA LEU A 34 -36.79 23.22 0.16
C LEU A 34 -35.48 22.54 -0.26
N THR A 35 -34.90 22.91 -1.40
CA THR A 35 -33.63 22.31 -1.84
C THR A 35 -32.49 22.62 -0.87
N VAL A 36 -32.41 23.86 -0.36
CA VAL A 36 -31.41 24.23 0.65
C VAL A 36 -31.59 23.42 1.94
N ILE A 37 -32.83 23.24 2.42
CA ILE A 37 -33.12 22.43 3.61
C ILE A 37 -32.66 20.98 3.41
N ILE A 38 -32.99 20.38 2.27
CA ILE A 38 -32.61 18.99 1.96
C ILE A 38 -31.08 18.85 1.92
N LEU A 39 -30.38 19.79 1.27
CA LEU A 39 -28.93 19.79 1.20
C LEU A 39 -28.27 19.99 2.57
N ALA A 40 -28.84 20.84 3.43
CA ALA A 40 -28.36 21.05 4.79
C ALA A 40 -28.51 19.78 5.65
N ILE A 41 -29.65 19.08 5.54
CA ILE A 41 -29.86 17.81 6.24
C ILE A 41 -28.89 16.75 5.72
N PHE A 42 -28.75 16.61 4.41
CA PHE A 42 -27.86 15.61 3.80
C PHE A 42 -26.39 15.87 4.16
N GLY A 43 -25.93 17.12 4.03
CA GLY A 43 -24.59 17.52 4.44
C GLY A 43 -24.35 17.33 5.94
N GLY A 44 -25.35 17.65 6.76
CA GLY A 44 -25.33 17.45 8.21
C GLY A 44 -25.18 15.97 8.59
N LEU A 45 -25.89 15.07 7.92
CA LEU A 45 -25.77 13.62 8.15
C LEU A 45 -24.39 13.08 7.77
N ILE A 46 -23.83 13.53 6.64
CA ILE A 46 -22.47 13.16 6.23
C ILE A 46 -21.46 13.65 7.26
N TRP A 47 -21.54 14.94 7.63
CA TRP A 47 -20.67 15.53 8.65
C TRP A 47 -20.75 14.80 9.99
N TYR A 48 -21.98 14.52 10.45
CA TYR A 48 -22.25 13.79 11.68
C TYR A 48 -21.66 12.38 11.65
N SER A 49 -21.81 11.66 10.54
CA SER A 49 -21.22 10.32 10.35
C SER A 49 -19.68 10.33 10.46
N TYR A 50 -19.02 11.34 9.91
CA TYR A 50 -17.57 11.50 10.08
C TYR A 50 -17.16 11.78 11.53
N MET A 51 -17.98 12.50 12.29
CA MET A 51 -17.73 12.78 13.70
C MET A 51 -17.86 11.52 14.58
N GLU A 52 -18.78 10.62 14.24
CA GLU A 52 -19.03 9.38 14.98
C GLU A 52 -17.95 8.30 14.74
N GLY A 53 -17.28 8.33 13.58
CA GLY A 53 -16.34 7.29 13.12
C GLY A 53 -15.04 7.11 13.92
N ALA A 54 -14.71 8.01 14.86
CA ALA A 54 -13.42 8.00 15.55
C ALA A 54 -13.44 7.40 16.97
N ASN A 55 -14.61 7.04 17.52
CA ASN A 55 -14.74 6.67 18.94
C ASN A 55 -14.83 5.16 19.21
N ASN A 56 -14.39 4.31 18.27
CA ASN A 56 -14.39 2.85 18.43
C ASN A 56 -13.26 2.36 19.37
N GLY A 57 -13.02 3.05 20.48
CA GLY A 57 -12.02 2.70 21.49
C GLY A 57 -10.60 2.49 20.95
N PRO A 58 -9.64 2.16 21.82
CA PRO A 58 -8.35 1.68 21.35
C PRO A 58 -8.53 0.35 20.62
N VAL A 59 -8.12 0.29 19.35
CA VAL A 59 -8.07 -0.97 18.58
C VAL A 59 -7.22 -1.97 19.37
N PRO A 60 -7.74 -3.17 19.69
CA PRO A 60 -6.99 -4.14 20.48
C PRO A 60 -5.76 -4.61 19.69
N VAL A 61 -4.57 -4.32 20.23
CA VAL A 61 -3.31 -4.76 19.63
C VAL A 61 -3.08 -6.21 20.00
N VAL A 62 -3.22 -7.11 19.02
CA VAL A 62 -2.88 -8.53 19.17
C VAL A 62 -1.36 -8.66 19.19
N ARG A 63 -0.80 -9.10 20.33
CA ARG A 63 0.63 -9.42 20.44
C ARG A 63 0.83 -10.92 20.22
N ALA A 64 1.81 -11.26 19.41
CA ALA A 64 2.28 -12.63 19.33
C ALA A 64 2.95 -13.00 20.66
N ASP A 65 2.76 -14.26 21.08
CA ASP A 65 3.59 -14.82 22.13
C ASP A 65 5.03 -14.93 21.60
N ASN A 66 6.00 -14.46 22.38
CA ASN A 66 7.43 -14.51 22.03
C ASN A 66 8.09 -15.82 22.50
N SER A 67 7.30 -16.80 22.93
CA SER A 67 7.80 -18.10 23.34
C SER A 67 8.46 -18.84 22.18
N VAL A 68 9.51 -19.59 22.50
CA VAL A 68 10.25 -20.39 21.52
C VAL A 68 9.38 -21.58 21.10
N ILE A 69 8.75 -21.48 19.93
CA ILE A 69 7.88 -22.53 19.37
C ILE A 69 8.62 -23.83 19.02
N LYS A 70 9.95 -23.80 18.94
CA LYS A 70 10.78 -24.96 18.62
C LYS A 70 12.06 -24.95 19.44
N VAL A 71 12.10 -25.78 20.47
CA VAL A 71 13.28 -26.02 21.28
C VAL A 71 13.96 -27.29 20.79
N LYS A 72 15.29 -27.25 20.61
CA LYS A 72 16.06 -28.46 20.31
C LYS A 72 15.91 -29.40 21.52
N PRO A 73 15.59 -30.69 21.31
CA PRO A 73 15.57 -31.65 22.42
C PRO A 73 16.93 -31.71 23.14
N GLU A 74 16.92 -31.87 24.46
CA GLU A 74 18.13 -32.00 25.29
C GLU A 74 19.06 -33.10 24.76
N ASN A 75 18.46 -34.21 24.30
CA ASN A 75 19.18 -35.28 23.66
C ASN A 75 18.74 -35.36 22.18
N PRO A 76 19.58 -34.92 21.22
CA PRO A 76 19.23 -34.92 19.81
C PRO A 76 19.10 -36.33 19.21
N GLY A 77 19.38 -37.37 19.99
CA GLY A 77 19.49 -38.73 19.52
C GLY A 77 20.70 -38.91 18.60
N GLY A 78 20.79 -40.09 18.00
CA GLY A 78 21.90 -40.50 17.14
C GLY A 78 22.55 -41.78 17.66
N LEU A 79 23.07 -42.58 16.72
CA LEU A 79 23.87 -43.74 17.06
C LEU A 79 25.30 -43.27 17.35
N GLU A 80 25.85 -43.63 18.50
CA GLU A 80 27.29 -43.54 18.70
C GLU A 80 27.95 -44.57 17.79
N VAL A 81 28.65 -44.11 16.77
CA VAL A 81 29.36 -44.99 15.84
C VAL A 81 30.75 -45.24 16.41
N LEU A 82 31.02 -46.46 16.84
CA LEU A 82 32.30 -46.84 17.41
C LEU A 82 33.35 -47.06 16.32
N ASN A 83 34.63 -46.78 16.63
CA ASN A 83 35.81 -47.01 15.79
C ASN A 83 35.88 -46.20 14.48
N GLN A 84 35.28 -45.00 14.44
CA GLN A 84 35.42 -44.06 13.31
C GLN A 84 36.86 -43.57 13.08
N ASP A 85 37.69 -43.66 14.11
CA ASP A 85 39.11 -43.30 14.12
C ASP A 85 40.03 -44.41 13.61
N LYS A 86 39.48 -45.60 13.30
CA LYS A 86 40.27 -46.76 12.85
C LYS A 86 40.18 -46.96 11.35
N ASN A 87 41.30 -46.78 10.66
CA ASN A 87 41.45 -47.21 9.27
C ASN A 87 41.60 -48.74 9.23
N VAL A 88 40.53 -49.46 8.87
CA VAL A 88 40.53 -50.94 8.78
C VAL A 88 41.51 -51.45 7.71
N PHE A 89 41.83 -50.60 6.72
CA PHE A 89 42.85 -50.86 5.72
C PHE A 89 43.79 -49.67 5.63
N ASN A 90 44.90 -49.71 6.36
CA ASN A 90 46.04 -48.90 5.98
C ASN A 90 46.63 -49.55 4.71
N ARG A 91 46.61 -48.84 3.57
CA ARG A 91 47.26 -49.33 2.34
C ARG A 91 48.72 -49.59 2.67
N VAL A 92 49.09 -50.87 2.74
CA VAL A 92 50.48 -51.29 2.83
C VAL A 92 51.16 -50.71 1.61
N THR A 93 52.08 -49.77 1.83
CA THR A 93 52.98 -49.28 0.80
C THR A 93 53.89 -50.43 0.40
N SER A 94 53.44 -51.21 -0.57
CA SER A 94 54.24 -52.18 -1.30
C SER A 94 54.04 -51.90 -2.76
N GLY A 95 55.08 -51.33 -3.37
CA GLY A 95 55.46 -51.56 -4.76
C GLY A 95 54.51 -51.06 -5.84
N GLU A 96 55.06 -50.19 -6.67
CA GLU A 96 54.60 -49.91 -8.04
C GLU A 96 53.39 -48.99 -8.15
N THR A 97 53.69 -47.70 -8.30
CA THR A 97 52.87 -46.80 -9.10
C THR A 97 52.85 -47.34 -10.54
N GLU A 98 51.93 -48.26 -10.81
CA GLU A 98 51.42 -48.48 -12.15
C GLU A 98 50.93 -47.11 -12.63
N GLN A 99 51.64 -46.56 -13.61
CA GLN A 99 51.23 -45.34 -14.30
C GLN A 99 49.89 -45.65 -14.97
N GLY A 100 48.81 -45.31 -14.29
CA GLY A 100 47.46 -45.48 -14.80
C GLY A 100 47.33 -44.70 -16.10
N GLU A 101 47.32 -45.42 -17.21
CA GLU A 101 47.01 -44.87 -18.52
C GLU A 101 45.63 -44.20 -18.43
N SER A 102 45.59 -42.91 -18.72
CA SER A 102 44.38 -42.08 -18.66
C SER A 102 43.46 -42.45 -19.82
N LEU A 103 42.59 -43.45 -19.62
CA LEU A 103 41.58 -43.89 -20.58
C LEU A 103 40.20 -43.26 -20.37
N GLY A 104 40.12 -42.13 -19.67
CA GLY A 104 38.90 -41.32 -19.59
C GLY A 104 38.90 -40.20 -20.62
N ALA A 105 37.71 -39.80 -21.09
CA ALA A 105 37.57 -38.53 -21.82
C ALA A 105 38.17 -37.39 -20.97
N SER A 106 38.89 -36.47 -21.60
CA SER A 106 39.54 -35.34 -20.90
C SER A 106 38.55 -34.64 -19.98
N ALA A 107 39.00 -34.31 -18.76
CA ALA A 107 38.18 -33.63 -17.76
C ALA A 107 37.64 -32.31 -18.32
N GLU A 108 36.32 -32.18 -18.38
CA GLU A 108 35.68 -30.92 -18.75
C GLU A 108 36.01 -29.88 -17.68
N LEU A 109 36.58 -28.74 -18.11
CA LEU A 109 36.77 -27.62 -17.19
C LEU A 109 35.41 -27.02 -16.84
N PRO A 110 35.15 -26.70 -15.55
CA PRO A 110 33.92 -26.03 -15.17
C PRO A 110 33.86 -24.67 -15.89
N LEU A 111 32.82 -24.47 -16.70
CA LEU A 111 32.55 -23.16 -17.31
C LEU A 111 32.12 -22.18 -16.23
N ASP A 112 32.71 -20.98 -16.25
CA ASP A 112 32.29 -19.91 -15.37
C ASP A 112 30.82 -19.58 -15.58
N ARG A 113 30.08 -19.44 -14.47
CA ARG A 113 28.67 -19.07 -14.51
C ARG A 113 28.55 -17.71 -15.23
N PRO A 114 27.68 -17.58 -16.26
CA PRO A 114 27.46 -16.30 -16.90
C PRO A 114 26.94 -15.30 -15.86
N ARG A 115 27.72 -14.25 -15.62
CA ARG A 115 27.27 -13.13 -14.80
C ARG A 115 26.36 -12.28 -15.67
N ILE A 116 25.09 -12.18 -15.28
CA ILE A 116 24.16 -11.20 -15.84
C ILE A 116 24.77 -9.83 -15.54
N LYS A 117 25.13 -9.08 -16.59
CA LYS A 117 25.45 -7.65 -16.44
C LYS A 117 24.17 -6.96 -15.99
N MET A 118 24.08 -6.66 -14.70
CA MET A 118 23.03 -5.80 -14.17
C MET A 118 23.11 -4.47 -14.93
N PRO A 119 21.97 -3.95 -15.43
CA PRO A 119 21.98 -2.71 -16.16
C PRO A 119 22.59 -1.62 -15.28
N GLU A 120 23.67 -1.05 -15.81
CA GLU A 120 24.35 0.12 -15.31
C GLU A 120 23.28 1.19 -15.05
N LYS A 121 23.15 1.58 -13.78
CA LYS A 121 22.22 2.60 -13.34
C LYS A 121 22.60 3.90 -14.03
N ILE A 122 21.89 4.22 -15.11
CA ILE A 122 21.99 5.52 -15.78
C ILE A 122 21.48 6.56 -14.78
N VAL A 123 22.42 7.31 -14.20
CA VAL A 123 22.13 8.51 -13.43
C VAL A 123 22.32 9.67 -14.37
N ASP A 124 21.22 10.22 -14.88
CA ASP A 124 21.17 11.62 -15.34
C ASP A 124 19.81 12.23 -14.98
N THR A 125 19.87 12.96 -13.86
CA THR A 125 19.19 14.20 -13.43
C THR A 125 18.06 14.78 -14.30
N THR A 126 17.00 15.24 -13.60
CA THR A 126 16.02 16.31 -13.94
C THR A 126 14.69 15.80 -14.48
N ILE A 127 13.49 15.97 -13.90
CA ILE A 127 12.88 16.71 -12.79
C ILE A 127 11.56 15.97 -12.50
N VAL A 128 11.09 15.97 -11.24
CA VAL A 128 9.68 16.13 -10.80
C VAL A 128 9.47 15.38 -9.47
N ALA A 129 9.11 16.19 -8.47
CA ALA A 129 8.34 15.88 -7.27
C ALA A 129 8.97 15.01 -6.17
N SER A 130 9.53 15.73 -5.18
CA SER A 130 9.49 15.43 -3.73
C SER A 130 8.14 14.87 -3.24
N PRO A 131 8.03 14.39 -1.98
CA PRO A 131 9.04 14.19 -0.93
C PRO A 131 9.07 12.71 -0.50
N LYS A 132 10.12 12.17 0.11
CA LYS A 132 10.44 12.14 1.56
C LYS A 132 11.85 11.49 1.61
N GLU A 133 12.75 11.74 2.55
CA GLU A 133 12.65 11.42 3.98
C GLU A 133 14.08 11.53 4.53
N ASN A 134 14.18 12.02 5.77
CA ASN A 134 15.22 11.81 6.78
C ASN A 134 16.65 12.36 6.66
N ASP A 135 17.05 12.85 7.84
CA ASP A 135 18.35 12.76 8.48
C ASP A 135 19.55 13.41 7.76
N GLN A 136 20.08 14.48 8.37
CA GLN A 136 21.28 14.40 9.22
C GLN A 136 21.88 15.79 9.45
N GLY A 137 22.39 15.99 10.68
CA GLY A 137 23.33 17.04 11.04
C GLY A 137 22.69 18.41 11.26
N GLU A 138 23.09 19.23 12.20
CA GLU A 138 24.25 19.21 13.07
C GLU A 138 24.08 20.42 14.00
N SER A 139 24.67 20.36 15.20
CA SER A 139 24.83 21.47 16.14
C SER A 139 23.52 21.94 16.83
N LEU A 140 23.45 22.11 18.15
CA LEU A 140 24.24 23.07 18.92
C LEU A 140 24.22 22.68 20.41
N VAL A 141 25.42 22.56 20.98
CA VAL A 141 25.88 23.29 22.17
C VAL A 141 25.03 23.20 23.48
N VAL A 142 25.59 22.43 24.43
CA VAL A 142 25.83 22.76 25.86
C VAL A 142 24.72 23.40 26.69
N LYS A 143 24.19 22.64 27.67
CA LYS A 143 24.13 23.08 29.09
C LYS A 143 23.88 21.90 30.05
N PRO A 144 24.67 21.72 31.13
CA PRO A 144 24.40 20.70 32.15
C PRO A 144 23.45 21.27 33.19
N GLU A 145 22.36 20.57 33.50
CA GLU A 145 21.48 20.95 34.60
C GLU A 145 21.25 19.75 35.53
N THR A 146 22.05 19.76 36.60
CA THR A 146 21.69 19.52 37.99
C THR A 146 20.85 18.28 38.31
N VAL A 147 21.55 17.24 38.78
CA VAL A 147 21.00 16.33 39.77
C VAL A 147 21.04 17.04 41.12
N ALA A 148 19.87 17.37 41.66
CA ALA A 148 19.73 17.78 43.06
C ALA A 148 18.73 16.85 43.75
N GLU A 149 19.22 16.26 44.85
CA GLU A 149 18.52 16.00 46.12
C GLU A 149 17.26 15.13 46.13
N THR A 150 16.99 14.25 47.10
CA THR A 150 17.58 13.85 48.40
C THR A 150 17.11 12.42 48.68
#